data_AF-A0A0M7D8Y4-F1
#
_entry.id   AF-A0A0M7D8Y4-F1
#
_cell.length_a   1.000
_cell.length_b   1.000
_cell.length_c   1.000
_cell.angle_alpha   90.00
_cell.angle_beta   90.00
_cell.angle_gamma   90.00
#
_symmetry.space_group_name_H-M   'P 1'
#
loop_
_entity.id
_entity.type
_entity.pdbx_description
1 polymer ?
#
loop_
_entity_poly.entity_id
_entity_poly.type
_entity_poly.pdbx_seq_one_letter_code
_entity_poly.pdbx_strand_id
1 'polypeptide(L)'
;MKTLTVTLLLCAGLTATAAVQAQQTQTMAPTAQYKRDLYGDWRVSYPAPTAKTSDQVAAELAQSKADGQYTFGQEDYPPAVASNGPGESRAQVEQELQTAEMQGQMASDQESYPPVPMAHSGTSAIQ
;
A
#
# COMPACT_ATOMS: atom_id res chain seq x y z
N MET A 1 4.36 -0.80 64.85
CA MET A 1 3.71 0.38 64.25
C MET A 1 4.74 1.49 64.14
N LYS A 2 5.28 1.73 62.94
CA LYS A 2 6.23 2.81 62.65
C LYS A 2 5.74 3.45 61.35
N THR A 3 5.00 4.54 61.51
CA THR A 3 4.45 5.38 60.45
C THR A 3 5.60 6.04 59.69
N LEU A 4 5.80 5.66 58.42
CA LEU A 4 6.73 6.34 57.52
C LEU A 4 5.97 7.45 56.80
N THR A 5 6.24 8.68 57.24
CA THR A 5 5.80 9.94 56.63
C THR A 5 6.48 10.09 55.27
N VAL A 6 5.75 9.80 54.19
CA VAL A 6 6.20 9.99 52.81
C VAL A 6 5.93 11.45 52.40
N THR A 7 7.01 12.22 52.30
CA THR A 7 7.04 13.58 51.78
C THR A 7 6.81 13.56 50.27
N LEU A 8 5.60 13.87 49.81
CA LEU A 8 5.32 14.10 48.40
C LEU A 8 5.90 15.45 47.97
N LEU A 9 6.94 15.37 47.15
CA LEU A 9 7.64 16.49 46.53
C LEU A 9 6.69 17.15 45.52
N LEU A 10 6.26 18.36 45.85
CA LEU A 10 5.43 19.26 45.06
C LEU A 10 6.21 19.69 43.80
N CYS A 11 5.95 19.07 42.65
CA CYS A 11 6.46 19.52 41.36
C CYS A 11 5.76 20.81 40.94
N ALA A 12 6.32 21.94 41.35
CA ALA A 12 6.01 23.25 40.79
C ALA A 12 7.08 23.64 39.76
N GLY A 13 6.65 23.97 38.55
CA GLY A 13 7.44 24.76 37.59
C GLY A 13 7.61 24.10 36.22
N LEU A 14 6.83 24.56 35.25
CA LEU A 14 7.34 25.25 34.05
C LEU A 14 6.15 25.80 33.24
N THR A 15 5.77 27.06 33.47
CA THR A 15 4.85 27.76 32.56
C THR A 15 5.65 28.33 31.40
N ALA A 16 5.92 27.48 30.41
CA ALA A 16 6.26 27.92 29.07
C ALA A 16 4.93 28.16 28.33
N THR A 17 4.57 29.42 28.14
CA THR A 17 3.47 29.83 27.26
C THR A 17 3.90 29.66 25.81
N ALA A 18 3.82 28.42 25.34
CA ALA A 18 3.60 28.13 23.92
C ALA A 18 2.34 27.27 23.89
N ALA A 19 1.25 27.84 23.39
CA ALA A 19 -0.01 27.14 23.21
C ALA A 19 0.13 26.14 22.04
N VAL A 20 0.87 25.05 22.26
CA VAL A 20 0.61 23.82 21.52
C VAL A 20 -0.58 23.19 22.23
N GLN A 21 -1.78 23.53 21.74
CA GLN A 21 -2.95 22.71 22.02
C GLN A 21 -2.68 21.33 21.39
N ALA A 22 -2.00 20.45 22.13
CA ALA A 22 -2.09 19.03 21.89
C ALA A 22 -3.56 18.67 22.12
N GLN A 23 -4.32 18.70 21.02
CA GLN A 23 -5.69 18.22 21.01
C GLN A 23 -5.58 16.72 21.33
N GLN A 24 -5.72 16.38 22.61
CA GLN A 24 -6.07 15.04 23.03
C GLN A 24 -7.41 14.74 22.35
N THR A 25 -7.35 14.16 21.16
CA THR A 25 -8.53 13.57 20.53
C THR A 25 -8.94 12.41 21.41
N GLN A 26 -9.78 12.70 22.41
CA GLN A 26 -10.59 11.69 23.07
C GLN A 26 -11.51 11.12 21.99
N THR A 27 -11.02 10.12 21.27
CA THR A 27 -11.84 9.30 20.40
C THR A 27 -12.66 8.40 21.32
N MET A 28 -13.81 8.90 21.73
CA MET A 28 -14.89 8.03 22.20
C MET A 28 -15.11 6.98 21.11
N ALA A 29 -14.84 5.71 21.42
CA ALA A 29 -15.00 4.64 20.45
C ALA A 29 -16.45 4.67 19.92
N PRO A 30 -16.66 4.67 18.60
CA PRO A 30 -18.00 4.68 18.03
C PRO A 30 -18.73 3.42 18.51
N THR A 31 -19.84 3.61 19.24
CA THR A 31 -20.62 2.48 19.75
C THR A 31 -21.24 1.72 18.58
N ALA A 32 -20.83 0.47 18.40
CA ALA A 32 -21.39 -0.40 17.39
C ALA A 32 -22.90 -0.61 17.62
N GLN A 33 -23.70 -0.43 16.56
CA GLN A 33 -25.13 -0.70 16.57
C GLN A 33 -25.38 -2.12 16.07
N TYR A 34 -25.95 -2.97 16.93
CA TYR A 34 -26.28 -4.35 16.61
C TYR A 34 -27.77 -4.47 16.32
N LYS A 35 -28.13 -5.00 15.14
CA LYS A 35 -29.53 -5.24 14.75
C LYS A 35 -29.66 -6.59 14.08
N ARG A 36 -30.75 -7.29 14.38
CA ARG A 36 -31.13 -8.53 13.68
C ARG A 36 -31.99 -8.15 12.47
N ASP A 37 -31.66 -8.66 11.30
CA ASP A 37 -32.44 -8.39 10.08
C ASP A 37 -33.69 -9.28 9.97
N LEU A 38 -34.46 -9.11 8.89
CA LEU A 38 -35.68 -9.89 8.64
C LEU A 38 -35.43 -11.40 8.47
N TYR A 39 -34.22 -11.82 8.12
CA TYR A 39 -33.82 -13.21 7.93
C TYR A 39 -33.13 -13.81 9.16
N GLY A 40 -32.97 -13.01 10.22
CA GLY A 40 -32.36 -13.44 11.47
C GLY A 40 -30.83 -13.27 11.53
N ASP A 41 -30.19 -12.68 10.53
CA ASP A 41 -28.75 -12.41 10.52
C ASP A 41 -28.42 -11.20 11.39
N TRP A 42 -27.27 -11.25 12.07
CA TRP A 42 -26.78 -10.15 12.89
C TRP A 42 -25.98 -9.16 12.05
N ARG A 43 -26.49 -7.93 11.95
CA ARG A 43 -25.82 -6.81 11.28
C ARG A 43 -25.19 -5.89 12.32
N VAL A 44 -23.93 -5.51 12.08
CA VAL A 44 -23.20 -4.51 12.85
C VAL A 44 -23.06 -3.25 12.00
N SER A 45 -23.46 -2.10 12.53
CA SER A 45 -23.28 -0.80 11.90
C SER A 45 -22.42 0.09 12.79
N TYR A 46 -21.45 0.77 12.18
CA TYR A 46 -20.63 1.77 12.84
C TYR A 46 -21.09 3.16 12.37
N PRO A 47 -21.32 4.11 13.29
CA PRO A 47 -21.58 5.47 12.88
C PRO A 47 -20.37 6.01 12.11
N ALA A 48 -20.63 6.66 10.99
CA ALA A 48 -19.58 7.31 10.22
C ALA A 48 -18.93 8.42 11.08
N PRO A 49 -17.59 8.53 11.08
CA PRO A 49 -16.93 9.65 11.73
C PRO A 49 -17.28 10.96 11.01
N THR A 50 -17.22 12.07 11.73
CA THR A 50 -17.35 13.40 11.13
C THR A 50 -16.29 13.58 10.04
N ALA A 51 -16.73 13.87 8.82
CA ALA A 51 -15.82 14.10 7.70
C ALA A 51 -14.97 15.36 7.96
N LYS A 52 -13.66 15.25 7.71
CA LYS A 52 -12.75 16.39 7.76
C LYS A 52 -13.00 17.30 6.57
N THR A 53 -12.84 18.60 6.79
CA THR A 53 -12.83 19.58 5.70
C THR A 53 -11.51 19.48 4.92
N SER A 54 -11.52 19.90 3.66
CA SER A 54 -10.31 19.93 2.83
C SER A 54 -9.18 20.75 3.48
N ASP A 55 -9.52 21.86 4.14
CA ASP A 55 -8.54 22.71 4.85
C ASP A 55 -7.89 21.97 6.03
N GLN A 56 -8.68 21.21 6.80
CA GLN A 56 -8.15 20.40 7.90
C GLN A 56 -7.20 19.31 7.39
N VAL A 57 -7.57 18.63 6.30
CA VAL A 57 -6.72 17.61 5.69
C VAL A 57 -5.41 18.23 5.18
N ALA A 58 -5.46 19.40 4.55
CA ALA A 58 -4.26 20.09 4.08
C ALA A 58 -3.33 20.51 5.22
N ALA A 59 -3.89 21.01 6.33
CA ALA A 59 -3.12 21.38 7.51
C ALA A 59 -2.42 20.16 8.15
N GLU A 60 -3.14 19.04 8.32
CA GLU A 60 -2.57 17.81 8.86
C GLU A 60 -1.47 17.22 7.98
N LEU A 61 -1.62 17.30 6.65
CA LEU A 61 -0.58 16.88 5.71
C LEU A 61 0.66 17.78 5.81
N ALA A 62 0.48 19.09 5.86
CA ALA A 62 1.59 20.04 6.02
C ALA A 62 2.35 19.78 7.33
N GLN A 63 1.63 19.54 8.43
CA GLN A 63 2.21 19.20 9.72
C GLN A 63 2.96 17.86 9.65
N SER A 64 2.34 16.81 9.10
CA SER A 64 2.95 15.48 9.00
C SER A 64 4.23 15.49 8.15
N LYS A 65 4.29 16.38 7.14
CA LYS A 65 5.51 16.62 6.35
C LYS A 65 6.59 17.32 7.17
N ALA A 66 6.22 18.33 7.97
CA ALA A 66 7.15 19.04 8.83
C ALA A 66 7.71 18.15 9.96
N ASP A 67 6.85 17.28 10.52
CA ASP A 67 7.19 16.32 11.56
C ASP A 67 7.99 15.12 11.02
N GLY A 68 8.17 15.01 9.69
CA GLY A 68 8.90 13.92 9.04
C GLY A 68 8.17 12.57 9.09
N GLN A 69 6.88 12.56 9.43
CA GLN A 69 6.05 11.36 9.54
C GLN A 69 5.77 10.71 8.18
N TYR A 70 5.90 11.47 7.09
CA TYR A 70 5.90 10.94 5.72
C TYR A 70 6.70 11.85 4.79
N THR A 71 7.21 11.28 3.70
CA THR A 71 8.00 11.98 2.68
C THR A 71 7.51 11.62 1.27
N PHE A 72 7.52 12.59 0.36
CA PHE A 72 7.17 12.38 -1.05
C PHE A 72 8.45 12.25 -1.88
N GLY A 73 8.54 11.21 -2.72
CA GLY A 73 9.58 11.12 -3.76
C GLY A 73 10.96 10.64 -3.31
N GLN A 74 11.06 9.95 -2.17
CA GLN A 74 12.32 9.31 -1.73
C GLN A 74 12.53 7.91 -2.30
N GLU A 75 11.58 7.40 -3.07
CA GLU A 75 11.76 6.18 -3.85
C GLU A 75 12.07 6.59 -5.29
N ASP A 76 13.36 6.53 -5.66
CA ASP A 76 13.74 6.33 -7.06
C ASP A 76 13.04 5.05 -7.53
N TYR A 77 11.85 5.21 -8.12
CA TYR A 77 11.04 4.10 -8.60
C TYR A 77 10.92 4.15 -10.13
N PRO A 78 11.34 3.09 -10.85
CA PRO A 78 11.88 1.83 -10.32
C PRO A 78 13.30 2.00 -9.73
N PRO A 79 13.70 1.13 -8.79
CA PRO A 79 15.08 1.12 -8.29
C PRO A 79 16.03 1.00 -9.49
N ALA A 80 17.12 1.77 -9.48
CA ALA A 80 18.15 1.66 -10.52
C ALA A 80 18.65 0.21 -10.55
N VAL A 81 18.25 -0.53 -11.58
CA VAL A 81 18.77 -1.88 -11.82
C VAL A 81 20.24 -1.73 -12.16
N ALA A 82 21.10 -2.35 -11.34
CA ALA A 82 22.51 -2.46 -11.69
C ALA A 82 22.58 -3.21 -13.04
N SER A 83 22.99 -2.52 -14.09
CA SER A 83 23.26 -3.14 -15.39
C SER A 83 24.39 -4.15 -15.15
N ASN A 84 24.11 -5.45 -15.29
CA ASN A 84 25.05 -6.55 -15.02
C ASN A 84 26.19 -6.68 -16.07
N GLY A 85 26.54 -5.57 -16.73
CA GLY A 85 27.52 -5.54 -17.80
C GLY A 85 26.90 -5.18 -19.16
N PRO A 86 27.74 -4.99 -20.18
CA PRO A 86 27.27 -4.80 -21.55
C PRO A 86 26.44 -6.02 -21.98
N GLY A 87 25.24 -5.79 -22.51
CA GLY A 87 24.43 -6.86 -23.09
C GLY A 87 25.16 -7.53 -24.25
N GLU A 88 24.78 -8.78 -24.55
CA GLU A 88 25.42 -9.53 -25.62
C GLU A 88 25.22 -8.86 -26.98
N SER A 89 26.27 -8.87 -27.80
CA SER A 89 26.16 -8.36 -29.16
C SER A 89 25.36 -9.32 -30.03
N ARG A 90 24.68 -8.81 -31.05
CA ARG A 90 23.93 -9.63 -32.00
C ARG A 90 24.78 -10.75 -32.62
N ALA A 91 26.04 -10.45 -32.94
CA ALA A 91 26.98 -11.45 -33.49
C ALA A 91 27.27 -12.60 -32.50
N GLN A 92 27.29 -12.29 -31.20
CA GLN A 92 27.52 -13.27 -30.14
C GLN A 92 26.31 -14.19 -29.96
N VAL A 93 25.10 -13.62 -30.00
CA VAL A 93 23.84 -14.39 -29.99
C VAL A 93 23.74 -15.30 -31.21
N GLU A 94 24.10 -14.82 -32.40
CA GLU A 94 24.11 -15.62 -33.63
C GLU A 94 25.09 -16.81 -33.54
N GLN A 95 26.27 -16.60 -32.93
CA GLN A 95 27.26 -17.64 -32.72
C GLN A 95 26.82 -18.70 -31.69
N GLU A 96 26.18 -18.27 -30.60
CA GLU A 96 25.63 -19.17 -29.59
C GLU A 96 24.49 -20.00 -30.16
N LEU A 97 23.61 -19.39 -30.97
CA LEU A 97 22.51 -20.08 -31.64
C LEU A 97 23.03 -21.17 -32.59
N GLN A 98 24.02 -20.87 -33.42
CA GLN A 98 24.64 -21.84 -34.30
C GLN A 98 25.33 -22.98 -33.52
N THR A 99 25.89 -22.66 -32.35
CA THR A 99 26.47 -23.65 -31.44
C THR A 99 25.40 -24.55 -30.83
N ALA A 100 24.27 -24.00 -30.40
CA ALA A 100 23.13 -24.77 -29.88
C ALA A 100 22.51 -25.67 -30.95
N GLU A 101 22.42 -25.20 -32.21
CA GLU A 101 22.00 -25.99 -33.37
C GLU A 101 22.90 -27.21 -33.59
N MET A 102 24.22 -27.01 -33.60
CA MET A 102 25.19 -28.12 -33.73
C MET A 102 25.13 -29.10 -32.56
N GLN A 103 24.84 -28.61 -31.36
CA GLN A 103 24.70 -29.43 -30.16
C GLN A 103 23.33 -30.10 -30.04
N GLY A 104 22.42 -29.88 -31.01
CA GLY A 104 21.08 -30.46 -31.01
C GLY A 104 20.19 -29.96 -29.86
N GLN A 105 20.49 -28.80 -29.29
CA GLN A 105 19.76 -28.21 -28.17
C GLN A 105 18.56 -27.34 -28.61
N MET A 106 18.36 -27.18 -29.92
CA MET A 106 17.26 -26.40 -30.46
C MET A 106 15.98 -27.24 -30.47
N ALA A 107 15.02 -26.89 -29.63
CA ALA A 107 13.67 -27.45 -29.67
C ALA A 107 12.93 -26.87 -30.90
N SER A 108 12.92 -27.60 -32.01
CA SER A 108 12.11 -27.25 -33.18
C SER A 108 10.66 -27.70 -32.96
N ASP A 109 9.98 -27.08 -32.02
CA ASP A 109 8.53 -27.24 -31.89
C ASP A 109 7.88 -26.36 -32.97
N GLN A 110 7.75 -26.93 -34.17
CA GLN A 110 7.12 -26.35 -35.36
C GLN A 110 5.60 -26.17 -35.18
N GLU A 111 5.17 -25.59 -34.06
CA GLU A 111 3.79 -25.29 -33.81
C GLU A 111 3.41 -24.07 -34.68
N SER A 112 2.57 -24.31 -35.69
CA SER A 112 2.22 -23.30 -36.70
C SER A 112 1.61 -22.07 -36.02
N TYR A 113 2.27 -20.92 -36.15
CA TYR A 113 1.78 -19.63 -35.65
C TYR A 113 1.39 -18.69 -36.81
N PRO A 114 0.22 -18.03 -36.75
CA PRO A 114 -0.73 -18.01 -35.64
C PRO A 114 -1.60 -19.28 -35.57
N PRO A 115 -2.05 -19.68 -34.36
CA PRO A 115 -2.98 -20.80 -34.22
C PRO A 115 -4.24 -20.53 -35.04
N VAL A 116 -4.77 -21.54 -35.73
CA VAL A 116 -6.06 -21.44 -36.40
C VAL A 116 -7.12 -21.01 -35.38
N PRO A 117 -7.82 -19.88 -35.58
CA PRO A 117 -8.88 -19.48 -34.67
C PRO A 117 -9.98 -20.53 -34.75
N MET A 118 -10.18 -21.29 -33.68
CA MET A 118 -11.36 -22.14 -33.55
C MET A 118 -12.57 -21.21 -33.60
N ALA A 119 -13.38 -21.33 -34.66
CA ALA A 119 -14.57 -20.53 -34.86
C ALA A 119 -15.52 -20.72 -33.66
N HIS A 120 -15.55 -19.74 -32.75
CA HIS A 120 -16.58 -19.62 -31.74
C HIS A 120 -17.86 -19.09 -32.43
N SER A 121 -18.51 -19.93 -33.24
CA SER A 121 -19.84 -19.62 -33.77
C SER A 121 -20.89 -19.86 -32.67
N GLY A 122 -20.87 -19.01 -31.66
CA GLY A 122 -21.94 -18.82 -30.70
C GLY A 122 -22.56 -17.44 -30.89
N THR A 123 -23.88 -17.43 -31.15
CA THR A 123 -24.80 -16.28 -31.22
C THR A 123 -25.03 -15.64 -32.59
N SER A 124 -26.14 -16.04 -33.22
CA SER A 124 -27.18 -15.10 -33.64
C SER A 124 -28.49 -15.88 -33.81
N ALA A 125 -29.17 -16.10 -32.70
CA ALA A 125 -30.63 -16.19 -32.73
C ALA A 125 -31.14 -14.76 -32.62
N ILE A 126 -31.43 -14.07 -33.74
CA ILE A 126 -32.49 -13.04 -33.89
C ILE A 126 -32.72 -12.78 -35.41
N GLN A 127 -33.71 -13.43 -36.04
CA GLN A 127 -34.76 -12.80 -36.87
C GLN A 127 -35.79 -13.83 -37.33
#